data_AF-A0A0Q7TE86-F1
#
_entry.id   AF-A0A0Q7TE86-F1
#
_cell.length_a   1.000
_cell.length_b   1.000
_cell.length_c   1.000
_cell.angle_alpha   90.00
_cell.angle_beta   90.00
_cell.angle_gamma   90.00
#
_symmetry.space_group_name_H-M   'P 1'
#
loop_
_entity.id
_entity.type
_entity.pdbx_description
1 polymer ?
#
loop_
_entity_poly.entity_id
_entity_poly.type
_entity_poly.pdbx_seq_one_letter_code
_entity_poly.pdbx_strand_id
1 'polypeptide(L)'
;MPHATRSRKPARLTPGKAKLAAEIRQQLMDQGGAAHREVIIGRILQRKGLSGLAADRARRALLSAFELHADPAAADVAPHLFELPFGPDSYRWALDGTVRPPLTS
;
A
#
# COMPACT_ATOMS: atom_id res chain seq x y z
N MET A 1 17.12 -24.92 -2.81
CA MET A 1 16.91 -24.14 -1.57
C MET A 1 15.44 -23.81 -1.45
N PRO A 2 14.62 -24.51 -0.64
CA PRO A 2 13.23 -24.11 -0.45
C PRO A 2 13.16 -22.92 0.51
N HIS A 3 12.62 -21.80 0.04
CA HIS A 3 12.33 -20.63 0.86
C HIS A 3 11.30 -21.02 1.92
N ALA A 4 11.66 -20.89 3.19
CA ALA A 4 10.79 -21.16 4.31
C ALA A 4 9.48 -20.37 4.15
N THR A 5 8.37 -21.09 3.96
CA THR A 5 7.01 -20.55 4.01
C THR A 5 6.78 -20.03 5.41
N ARG A 6 7.08 -18.75 5.62
CA ARG A 6 6.77 -18.04 6.85
C ARG A 6 5.25 -18.12 6.97
N SER A 7 4.75 -18.98 7.86
CA SER A 7 3.33 -19.07 8.25
C SER A 7 2.89 -17.73 8.85
N ARG A 8 2.70 -16.73 7.99
CA ARG A 8 2.08 -15.46 8.34
C ARG A 8 0.60 -15.78 8.45
N LYS A 9 0.04 -15.60 9.66
CA LYS A 9 -1.41 -15.55 9.88
C LYS A 9 -2.07 -14.84 8.70
N PRO A 10 -3.15 -15.37 8.11
CA PRO A 10 -3.80 -14.75 6.96
C PRO A 10 -4.16 -13.32 7.36
N ALA A 11 -3.56 -12.36 6.68
CA ALA A 11 -3.73 -10.95 6.99
C ALA A 11 -5.16 -10.58 6.62
N ARG A 12 -6.05 -10.53 7.61
CA ARG A 12 -7.47 -10.22 7.38
C ARG A 12 -7.61 -8.79 6.85
N LEU A 13 -8.42 -8.63 5.81
CA LEU A 13 -8.90 -7.32 5.37
C LEU A 13 -9.83 -6.76 6.45
N THR A 14 -9.40 -5.68 7.09
CA THR A 14 -10.24 -4.93 8.04
C THR A 14 -10.69 -3.63 7.38
N PRO A 15 -11.81 -3.03 7.80
CA PRO A 15 -12.25 -1.73 7.29
C PRO A 15 -11.18 -0.65 7.41
N GLY A 16 -10.38 -0.68 8.49
CA GLY A 16 -9.25 0.22 8.68
C GLY A 16 -8.16 0.05 7.63
N LYS A 17 -7.80 -1.19 7.28
CA LYS A 17 -6.82 -1.48 6.22
C LYS A 17 -7.33 -1.06 4.85
N ALA A 18 -8.60 -1.32 4.54
CA ALA A 18 -9.22 -0.89 3.29
C ALA A 18 -9.21 0.64 3.14
N LYS A 19 -9.51 1.38 4.22
CA LYS A 19 -9.41 2.85 4.23
C LYS A 19 -7.98 3.33 4.00
N LEU A 20 -7.00 2.74 4.68
CA LEU A 20 -5.59 3.08 4.49
C LEU A 20 -5.10 2.78 3.07
N ALA A 21 -5.53 1.66 2.48
CA ALA A 21 -5.26 1.34 1.09
C ALA A 21 -5.88 2.36 0.14
N ALA A 22 -7.12 2.80 0.38
CA ALA A 22 -7.73 3.87 -0.42
C ALA A 22 -6.93 5.19 -0.34
N GLU A 23 -6.40 5.54 0.84
CA GLU A 23 -5.55 6.73 1.01
C GLU A 23 -4.22 6.61 0.26
N ILE A 24 -3.60 5.43 0.27
CA ILE A 24 -2.38 5.14 -0.49
C ILE A 24 -2.66 5.23 -2.00
N ARG A 25 -3.76 4.63 -2.45
CA ARG A 25 -4.19 4.67 -3.85
C ARG A 25 -4.38 6.10 -4.33
N GLN A 26 -5.13 6.92 -3.59
CA GLN A 26 -5.33 8.34 -3.92
C GLN A 26 -3.99 9.08 -3.99
N GLN A 27 -3.11 8.89 -3.00
CA GLN A 27 -1.81 9.56 -3.00
C GLN A 27 -0.89 9.12 -4.15
N LEU A 28 -0.98 7.87 -4.61
CA LEU A 28 -0.29 7.39 -5.81
C LEU A 28 -0.88 7.98 -7.08
N MET A 29 -2.21 8.08 -7.19
CA MET A 29 -2.88 8.75 -8.31
C MET A 29 -2.44 10.22 -8.42
N ASP A 30 -2.38 10.94 -7.29
CA ASP A 30 -1.89 12.33 -7.21
C ASP A 30 -0.43 12.47 -7.71
N GLN A 31 0.33 11.37 -7.74
CA GLN A 31 1.75 11.33 -8.14
C GLN A 31 1.95 10.71 -9.53
N GLY A 32 0.88 10.52 -10.32
CA GLY A 32 0.96 9.94 -11.65
C GLY A 32 1.00 8.40 -11.67
N GLY A 33 0.54 7.76 -10.59
CA GLY A 33 0.36 6.31 -10.50
C GLY A 33 1.54 5.55 -9.88
N ALA A 34 2.71 6.15 -9.72
CA ALA A 34 3.86 5.52 -9.07
C ALA A 34 4.75 6.52 -8.34
N ALA A 35 5.18 6.20 -7.13
CA ALA A 35 6.09 7.04 -6.36
C ALA A 35 6.91 6.27 -5.33
N HIS A 36 7.90 6.94 -4.74
CA HIS A 36 8.65 6.39 -3.62
C HIS A 36 7.76 6.29 -2.38
N ARG A 37 7.80 5.13 -1.70
CA ARG A 37 7.04 4.79 -0.49
C ARG A 37 7.09 5.88 0.57
N GLU A 38 8.29 6.38 0.89
CA GLU A 38 8.43 7.40 1.94
C GLU A 38 7.80 8.74 1.53
N VAL A 39 7.72 9.05 0.23
CA VAL A 39 7.01 10.25 -0.26
C VAL A 39 5.50 10.09 -0.06
N ILE A 40 4.95 8.91 -0.39
CA ILE A 40 3.53 8.60 -0.19
C ILE A 40 3.16 8.68 1.29
N ILE A 41 3.91 7.97 2.13
CA ILE A 41 3.68 7.93 3.59
C ILE A 41 3.83 9.35 4.17
N GLY A 42 4.91 10.04 3.82
CA GLY A 42 5.18 11.40 4.30
C GLY A 42 4.03 12.36 3.98
N ARG A 43 3.50 12.34 2.75
CA ARG A 43 2.35 13.18 2.39
C ARG A 43 1.06 12.82 3.11
N ILE A 44 0.76 11.53 3.28
CA ILE A 44 -0.42 11.10 4.05
C ILE A 44 -0.32 11.56 5.51
N LEU A 45 0.84 11.41 6.14
CA LEU A 45 1.06 11.84 7.51
C LEU A 45 0.96 13.36 7.66
N GLN A 46 1.56 14.12 6.73
CA GLN A 46 1.46 15.58 6.69
C GLN A 46 0.00 16.04 6.54
N ARG A 47 -0.78 15.45 5.63
CA ARG A 47 -2.21 15.78 5.45
C ARG A 47 -3.04 15.50 6.71
N LYS A 48 -2.65 14.50 7.50
CA LYS A 48 -3.32 14.16 8.77
C LYS A 48 -2.79 14.96 9.98
N GLY A 49 -1.77 15.80 9.79
CA GLY A 49 -1.12 16.54 10.89
C GLY A 49 -0.45 15.63 11.92
N LEU A 50 -0.06 14.40 11.55
CA LEU A 50 0.48 13.41 12.50
C LEU A 50 1.99 13.59 12.70
N SER A 51 2.41 13.52 13.96
CA SER A 51 3.81 13.68 14.38
C SER A 51 4.23 12.63 15.42
N GLY A 52 5.54 12.42 15.60
CA GLY A 52 6.10 11.59 16.66
C GLY A 52 5.57 10.14 16.69
N LEU A 53 5.18 9.65 17.87
CA LEU A 53 4.72 8.27 18.06
C LEU A 53 3.46 7.94 17.23
N ALA A 54 2.57 8.92 17.04
CA ALA A 54 1.36 8.74 16.23
C ALA A 54 1.69 8.57 14.74
N ALA A 55 2.68 9.32 14.25
CA ALA A 55 3.20 9.17 12.90
C ALA A 55 3.85 7.79 12.67
N ASP A 56 4.64 7.29 13.62
CA ASP A 56 5.25 5.96 13.51
C ASP A 56 4.20 4.84 13.48
N ARG A 57 3.17 4.92 14.35
CA ARG A 57 2.06 3.97 14.34
C ARG A 57 1.30 4.00 13.01
N ALA A 58 0.98 5.19 12.51
CA ALA A 58 0.29 5.35 11.23
C ALA A 58 1.15 4.85 10.06
N ARG A 59 2.46 5.09 10.08
CA ARG A 59 3.42 4.54 9.12
C ARG A 59 3.34 3.01 9.09
N ARG A 60 3.45 2.34 10.23
CA ARG A 60 3.35 0.87 10.29
C ARG A 60 2.01 0.35 9.76
N ALA A 61 0.92 1.05 10.06
CA ALA A 61 -0.41 0.69 9.57
C ALA A 61 -0.54 0.84 8.05
N LEU A 62 -0.01 1.93 7.47
CA LEU A 62 0.04 2.15 6.02
C LEU A 62 0.85 1.06 5.32
N LEU A 63 1.99 0.66 5.88
CA LEU A 63 2.80 -0.44 5.36
C LEU A 63 2.04 -1.76 5.34
N SER A 64 1.45 -2.13 6.48
CA SER A 64 0.69 -3.37 6.58
C SER A 64 -0.56 -3.40 5.69
N ALA A 65 -1.12 -2.24 5.38
CA ALA A 65 -2.20 -2.12 4.40
C ALA A 65 -1.68 -2.28 2.97
N PHE A 66 -0.57 -1.62 2.62
CA PHE A 66 0.06 -1.76 1.30
C PHE A 66 0.43 -3.22 1.02
N GLU A 67 1.17 -3.87 1.93
CA GLU A 67 1.62 -5.26 1.77
C GLU A 67 0.45 -6.23 1.56
N LEU A 68 -0.69 -6.00 2.22
CA LEU A 68 -1.88 -6.83 2.04
C LEU A 68 -2.45 -6.71 0.61
N HIS A 69 -2.44 -5.51 0.05
CA HIS A 69 -3.00 -5.23 -1.28
C HIS A 69 -1.98 -5.37 -2.42
N ALA A 70 -0.70 -5.60 -2.09
CA ALA A 70 0.38 -5.87 -3.04
C ALA A 70 0.75 -7.36 -3.10
N ASP A 71 0.29 -8.18 -2.16
CA ASP A 71 0.55 -9.61 -2.15
C ASP A 71 -0.45 -10.35 -3.07
N PRO A 72 -0.03 -10.94 -4.20
CA PRO A 72 -0.92 -11.70 -5.06
C PRO A 72 -1.46 -12.95 -4.36
N ALA A 73 -0.75 -13.50 -3.37
CA ALA A 73 -1.22 -14.64 -2.59
C ALA A 73 -2.34 -14.25 -1.60
N ALA A 74 -2.59 -12.96 -1.40
CA ALA A 74 -3.68 -12.44 -0.58
C ALA A 74 -4.94 -12.09 -1.39
N ALA A 75 -5.01 -12.45 -2.69
CA ALA A 75 -6.12 -12.10 -3.57
C ALA A 75 -7.49 -12.59 -3.08
N ASP A 76 -7.54 -13.74 -2.40
CA ASP A 76 -8.78 -14.25 -1.77
C ASP A 76 -9.24 -13.41 -0.56
N VAL A 77 -8.36 -12.57 -0.01
CA VAL A 77 -8.62 -11.80 1.22
C VAL A 77 -8.77 -10.31 0.92
N ALA A 78 -8.06 -9.79 -0.07
CA ALA A 78 -8.09 -8.38 -0.45
C ALA A 78 -7.86 -8.21 -1.97
N PRO A 79 -8.51 -7.23 -2.62
CA PRO A 79 -8.23 -6.94 -4.01
C PRO A 79 -6.78 -6.48 -4.17
N HIS A 80 -6.12 -6.95 -5.24
CA HIS A 80 -4.79 -6.49 -5.62
C HIS A 80 -4.91 -5.05 -6.17
N LEU A 81 -4.31 -4.08 -5.48
CA LEU A 81 -4.40 -2.65 -5.83
C LEU A 81 -3.05 -2.05 -6.17
N PHE A 82 -1.96 -2.69 -5.75
CA PHE A 82 -0.64 -2.13 -5.83
C PHE A 82 0.36 -3.15 -6.34
N GLU A 83 1.35 -2.65 -7.05
CA GLU A 83 2.47 -3.44 -7.52
C GLU A 83 3.80 -2.83 -7.06
N LEU A 84 4.82 -3.68 -7.06
CA LEU A 84 6.20 -3.32 -6.78
C LEU A 84 7.00 -3.49 -8.06
N PRO A 85 7.16 -2.43 -8.89
CA PRO A 85 7.68 -2.52 -10.25
C PRO A 85 9.13 -3.01 -10.32
N PHE A 86 9.87 -2.95 -9.22
CA PHE A 86 11.25 -3.43 -9.12
C PHE A 86 11.42 -4.62 -8.17
N GLY A 87 10.33 -5.32 -7.83
CA GLY A 87 10.35 -6.50 -6.97
C GLY A 87 10.09 -6.21 -5.48
N PRO A 88 10.06 -7.26 -4.64
CA PRO A 88 9.51 -7.23 -3.27
C PRO A 88 10.23 -6.27 -2.29
N ASP A 89 11.51 -6.02 -2.51
CA ASP A 89 12.32 -5.10 -1.70
C ASP A 89 12.29 -3.65 -2.22
N SER A 90 11.47 -3.37 -3.25
CA SER A 90 11.41 -2.04 -3.83
C SER A 90 10.78 -1.03 -2.88
N TYR A 91 11.45 0.11 -2.74
CA TYR A 91 10.88 1.28 -2.11
C TYR A 91 9.94 2.05 -3.03
N ARG A 92 9.78 1.65 -4.30
CA ARG A 92 8.84 2.29 -5.22
C ARG A 92 7.53 1.52 -5.21
N TRP A 93 6.46 2.25 -4.95
CA TRP A 93 5.10 1.75 -5.00
C TRP A 93 4.43 2.23 -6.28
N ALA A 94 3.63 1.38 -6.90
CA ALA A 94 2.80 1.74 -8.04
C ALA A 94 1.37 1.20 -7.86
N LEU A 95 0.43 1.83 -8.53
CA LEU A 95 -0.89 1.26 -8.75
C LEU A 95 -0.75 0.05 -9.66
N ASP A 96 -1.49 -1.01 -9.37
CA ASP A 96 -1.60 -2.13 -10.30
C ASP A 96 -2.11 -1.64 -11.66
N GLY A 97 -1.44 -2.04 -12.75
CA GLY A 97 -1.75 -1.61 -14.11
C GLY A 97 -3.18 -1.89 -14.60
N THR A 98 -3.96 -2.74 -13.90
CA THR A 98 -5.40 -2.94 -14.17
C THR A 98 -6.28 -1.88 -13.50
N VAL A 99 -5.74 -1.13 -12.53
CA VAL A 99 -6.38 0.04 -11.91
C VAL A 99 -6.36 1.19 -12.92
N ARG A 100 -7.27 1.13 -13.89
CA ARG A 100 -7.47 2.18 -14.89
C ARG A 100 -7.69 3.51 -14.15
N PRO A 101 -6.92 4.58 -14.43
CA PRO A 101 -7.33 5.91 -14.01
C PRO A 101 -8.71 6.21 -14.61
N PRO A 102 -9.59 6.94 -13.92
CA PRO A 102 -10.83 7.39 -14.54
C PRO A 102 -10.43 8.20 -15.78
N LEU A 103 -10.86 7.74 -16.95
CA LEU A 103 -10.74 8.48 -18.20
C LEU A 103 -11.56 9.76 -18.01
N THR A 104 -10.89 10.87 -17.76
CA THR A 104 -11.50 12.20 -17.84
C THR A 104 -11.75 12.48 -19.32
N SER A 105 -13.01 12.37 -19.75
CA SER A 105 -13.53 13.01 -20.97
C SER A 105 -13.90 14.46 -20.68
#